data_AF-A0A0B7BXY1-F1
#
_entry.id   AF-A0A0B7BXY1-F1
#
_cell.length_a   1.000
_cell.length_b   1.000
_cell.length_c   1.000
_cell.angle_alpha   90.00
_cell.angle_beta   90.00
_cell.angle_gamma   90.00
#
_symmetry.space_group_name_H-M   'P 1'
#
loop_
_entity.id
_entity.type
_entity.pdbx_description
1 polymer ?
#
loop_
_entity_poly.entity_id
_entity_poly.type
_entity_poly.pdbx_seq_one_letter_code
_entity_poly.pdbx_strand_id
1 'polypeptide(L)'
;LFGMPVTNYDKLSKLIRDFEPFRNLWITVSDWLRGHESWMNDPLLAINAEEVEKNVNESYKIMHKSVKLFTEIPSVQDVAIDIKERIEEFRPYI
;
A
#
# COMPACT_ATOMS: atom_id res chain seq x y z
N LEU A 1 28.21 6.72 -23.75
CA LEU A 1 29.02 5.70 -24.47
C LEU A 1 28.28 5.34 -25.76
N PHE A 2 29.01 5.18 -26.87
CA PHE A 2 28.55 4.81 -28.24
C PHE A 2 28.16 5.92 -29.24
N GLY A 3 28.18 7.21 -28.91
CA GLY A 3 27.91 8.28 -29.91
C GLY A 3 26.51 8.23 -30.55
N MET A 4 25.65 7.32 -30.10
CA MET A 4 24.25 7.24 -30.49
C MET A 4 23.47 8.37 -29.81
N PRO A 5 22.52 9.00 -30.51
CA PRO A 5 21.64 9.99 -29.88
C PRO A 5 20.92 9.33 -28.71
N VAL A 6 20.90 10.02 -27.56
CA VAL A 6 20.17 9.55 -26.39
C VAL A 6 18.69 9.52 -26.75
N THR A 7 18.11 8.32 -26.79
CA THR A 7 16.66 8.17 -26.95
C THR A 7 16.00 8.77 -25.71
N ASN A 8 15.17 9.80 -25.90
CA ASN A 8 14.46 10.45 -24.81
C ASN A 8 13.37 9.51 -24.28
N TYR A 9 13.53 9.04 -23.04
CA TYR A 9 12.58 8.19 -22.31
C TYR A 9 11.82 8.96 -21.21
N ASP A 10 11.79 10.30 -21.24
CA ASP A 10 11.17 11.12 -20.19
C ASP A 10 9.67 10.78 -20.01
N LYS A 11 8.99 10.40 -21.10
CA LYS A 11 7.60 9.93 -21.07
C LYS A 11 7.43 8.64 -20.26
N LEU A 12 8.37 7.70 -20.39
CA LEU A 12 8.34 6.45 -19.64
C LEU A 12 8.59 6.70 -18.14
N SER A 13 9.60 7.51 -17.83
CA SER A 13 9.91 7.91 -16.44
C SER A 13 8.74 8.64 -15.78
N LYS A 14 8.04 9.50 -16.55
CA LYS A 14 6.82 10.15 -16.08
C LYS A 14 5.71 9.13 -15.82
N LEU A 15 5.45 8.22 -16.75
CA LEU A 15 4.41 7.20 -16.61
C LEU A 15 4.63 6.29 -15.39
N ILE A 16 5.88 5.89 -15.13
CA ILE A 16 6.23 5.12 -13.93
C ILE A 16 5.90 5.93 -12.66
N ARG A 17 6.28 7.20 -12.61
CA ARG A 17 5.98 8.08 -11.46
C ARG A 17 4.49 8.30 -11.27
N ASP A 18 3.73 8.46 -12.34
CA ASP A 18 2.29 8.68 -12.29
C ASP A 18 1.55 7.40 -11.86
N PHE A 19 2.09 6.22 -12.17
CA PHE A 19 1.51 4.92 -11.79
C PHE A 19 1.89 4.44 -10.39
N GLU A 20 3.05 4.88 -9.88
CA GLU A 20 3.59 4.47 -8.58
C GLU A 20 2.58 4.56 -7.41
N PRO A 21 1.74 5.62 -7.28
CA PRO A 21 0.76 5.68 -6.21
C PRO A 21 -0.32 4.58 -6.29
N PHE A 22 -0.75 4.22 -7.50
CA PHE A 22 -1.74 3.15 -7.70
C PHE A 22 -1.15 1.82 -7.31
N ARG A 23 0.09 1.56 -7.75
CA ARG A 23 0.83 0.35 -7.38
C ARG A 23 0.95 0.22 -5.86
N ASN A 24 1.35 1.30 -5.19
CA ASN A 24 1.51 1.29 -3.73
C ASN A 24 0.17 1.04 -3.02
N LEU A 25 -0.93 1.62 -3.48
CA LEU A 25 -2.25 1.31 -2.94
C LEU A 25 -2.58 -0.18 -3.07
N TRP A 26 -2.59 -0.73 -4.29
CA TRP A 26 -3.07 -2.09 -4.51
C TRP A 26 -2.18 -3.17 -3.87
N ILE A 27 -0.87 -2.96 -3.85
CA ILE A 27 0.06 -3.87 -3.15
C ILE A 27 -0.23 -3.83 -1.66
N THR A 28 -0.30 -2.65 -1.04
CA THR A 28 -0.58 -2.55 0.40
C THR A 28 -1.94 -3.12 0.77
N VAL A 29 -2.99 -2.92 -0.05
CA VAL A 29 -4.30 -3.53 0.19
C VAL A 29 -4.20 -5.06 0.16
N SER A 30 -3.54 -5.62 -0.86
CA SER A 30 -3.33 -7.06 -0.97
C SER A 30 -2.57 -7.63 0.22
N ASP A 31 -1.47 -6.97 0.61
CA ASP A 31 -0.62 -7.42 1.70
C ASP A 31 -1.36 -7.33 3.04
N TRP A 32 -2.13 -6.26 3.26
CA TRP A 32 -2.99 -6.09 4.43
C TRP A 32 -4.02 -7.22 4.55
N LEU A 33 -4.76 -7.50 3.47
CA LEU A 33 -5.80 -8.53 3.49
C LEU A 33 -5.24 -9.92 3.81
N ARG A 34 -4.10 -10.27 3.20
CA ARG A 34 -3.41 -11.54 3.46
C ARG A 34 -2.82 -11.61 4.87
N GLY A 35 -2.24 -10.50 5.35
CA GLY A 35 -1.70 -10.40 6.70
C GLY A 35 -2.81 -10.55 7.74
N HIS A 36 -3.89 -9.80 7.60
CA HIS A 36 -5.05 -9.88 8.49
C HIS A 36 -5.66 -11.28 8.53
N GLU A 37 -5.81 -11.94 7.37
CA GLU A 37 -6.29 -13.33 7.33
C GLU A 37 -5.34 -14.29 8.07
N SER A 38 -4.03 -14.18 7.85
CA SER A 38 -3.03 -14.99 8.54
C SER A 38 -3.05 -14.74 10.05
N TRP A 39 -3.03 -13.49 10.51
CA TRP A 39 -2.98 -13.15 11.93
C TRP A 39 -4.22 -13.59 12.71
N MET A 40 -5.38 -13.68 12.05
CA MET A 40 -6.63 -14.09 12.67
C MET A 40 -6.87 -15.61 12.64
N ASN A 41 -6.16 -16.36 11.79
CA ASN A 41 -6.38 -17.79 11.62
C ASN A 41 -5.19 -18.67 12.03
N ASP A 42 -3.97 -18.14 12.01
CA ASP A 42 -2.77 -18.90 12.32
C ASP A 42 -2.55 -19.05 13.83
N PRO A 43 -1.92 -20.14 14.29
CA PRO A 43 -1.56 -20.30 15.69
C PRO A 43 -0.67 -19.14 16.17
N LEU A 44 -0.95 -18.57 17.34
CA LEU A 44 -0.22 -17.42 17.90
C LEU A 44 1.31 -17.60 17.97
N LEU A 45 1.79 -18.85 18.11
CA LEU A 45 3.22 -19.17 18.13
C LEU A 45 3.92 -18.94 16.78
N ALA A 46 3.17 -18.88 15.68
CA ALA A 46 3.68 -18.59 14.35
C ALA A 46 3.68 -17.09 14.02
N ILE A 47 3.09 -16.25 14.87
CA ILE A 47 2.91 -14.82 14.63
C ILE A 47 4.02 -14.03 15.34
N ASN A 48 4.78 -13.26 14.58
CA ASN A 48 5.75 -12.33 15.14
C ASN A 48 5.11 -10.96 15.39
N ALA A 49 4.82 -10.64 16.65
CA ALA A 49 4.15 -9.40 17.04
C ALA A 49 4.84 -8.11 16.54
N GLU A 50 6.17 -8.04 16.57
CA GLU A 50 6.92 -6.87 16.08
C GLU A 50 6.73 -6.67 14.56
N GLU A 51 6.68 -7.77 13.82
CA GLU A 51 6.46 -7.75 12.37
C GLU A 51 5.03 -7.33 12.04
N VAL A 52 4.05 -7.83 12.79
CA VAL A 52 2.64 -7.41 12.65
C VAL A 52 2.52 -5.91 12.90
N GLU A 53 3.01 -5.41 14.03
CA GLU A 53 2.93 -3.99 14.38
C GLU A 53 3.57 -3.10 13.31
N LYS A 54 4.76 -3.50 12.80
CA LYS A 54 5.43 -2.79 11.71
C LYS A 54 4.57 -2.76 10.44
N ASN A 55 4.06 -3.92 10.02
CA ASN A 55 3.26 -4.04 8.80
C ASN A 55 1.96 -3.23 8.88
N VAL A 56 1.29 -3.24 10.04
CA VAL A 56 0.07 -2.45 10.28
C VAL A 56 0.37 -0.95 10.21
N ASN A 57 1.44 -0.52 10.88
CA ASN A 57 1.83 0.89 10.89
C ASN A 57 2.27 1.41 9.52
N GLU A 58 3.00 0.60 8.75
CA GLU A 58 3.37 0.93 7.37
C GLU A 58 2.14 0.99 6.45
N SER A 59 1.26 0.00 6.53
CA SER A 59 0.02 -0.06 5.76
C SER A 59 -0.87 1.14 6.03
N TYR A 60 -1.03 1.52 7.30
CA TYR A 60 -1.78 2.72 7.68
C TYR A 60 -1.20 4.00 7.07
N LYS A 61 0.12 4.17 7.11
CA LYS A 61 0.80 5.34 6.55
C LYS A 61 0.59 5.44 5.05
N ILE A 62 0.66 4.31 4.34
CA ILE A 62 0.44 4.26 2.89
C ILE A 62 -1.02 4.59 2.58
N MET A 63 -1.99 3.95 3.24
CA MET A 63 -3.42 4.23 3.03
C MET A 63 -3.77 5.69 3.34
N HIS A 64 -3.26 6.26 4.44
CA HIS A 64 -3.51 7.65 4.77
C HIS A 64 -2.96 8.63 3.70
N LYS A 65 -1.82 8.32 3.08
CA LYS A 65 -1.31 9.09 1.93
C LYS A 65 -2.17 8.87 0.69
N SER A 66 -2.56 7.63 0.40
CA SER A 66 -3.39 7.29 -0.76
C SER A 66 -4.75 7.98 -0.74
N VAL A 67 -5.41 8.07 0.42
CA VAL A 67 -6.69 8.80 0.57
C VAL A 67 -6.56 10.27 0.13
N LYS A 68 -5.42 10.91 0.44
CA LYS A 68 -5.14 12.31 0.05
C LYS A 68 -4.74 12.44 -1.41
N LEU A 69 -4.20 11.39 -2.02
CA LEU A 69 -3.67 11.41 -3.38
C LEU A 69 -4.75 11.11 -4.42
N PHE A 70 -5.74 10.28 -4.08
CA PHE A 70 -6.80 9.87 -5.01
C PHE A 70 -8.09 10.70 -4.92
N THR A 71 -8.03 11.94 -4.43
CA THR A 71 -9.22 12.81 -4.30
C THR A 71 -9.95 13.07 -5.62
N GLU A 72 -9.24 12.97 -6.75
CA GLU A 72 -9.82 13.14 -8.10
C GLU A 72 -10.37 11.83 -8.68
N ILE A 73 -10.18 10.70 -7.99
CA ILE A 73 -10.65 9.37 -8.40
C ILE A 73 -11.41 8.72 -7.24
N PRO A 74 -12.69 9.09 -7.03
CA PRO A 74 -13.47 8.67 -5.87
C PRO A 74 -13.48 7.15 -5.65
N SER A 75 -13.61 6.36 -6.72
CA SER A 75 -13.65 4.90 -6.62
C SER A 75 -12.37 4.28 -6.04
N VAL A 76 -11.20 4.87 -6.31
CA VAL A 76 -9.93 4.41 -5.75
C VAL A 76 -9.73 4.97 -4.35
N GLN A 77 -10.20 6.20 -4.11
CA GLN A 77 -10.18 6.82 -2.79
C GLN A 77 -11.02 6.03 -1.79
N ASP A 78 -12.21 5.58 -2.17
CA ASP A 78 -13.11 4.81 -1.32
C ASP A 78 -12.44 3.51 -0.82
N VAL A 79 -11.70 2.82 -1.69
CA VAL A 79 -10.91 1.64 -1.30
C VAL A 79 -9.81 2.01 -0.29
N ALA A 80 -9.13 3.13 -0.50
CA ALA A 80 -8.12 3.61 0.45
C ALA A 80 -8.72 3.96 1.82
N ILE A 81 -9.94 4.50 1.85
CA ILE A 81 -10.67 4.83 3.07
C ILE A 81 -11.11 3.55 3.79
N ASP A 82 -11.79 2.63 3.11
CA ASP A 82 -12.27 1.36 3.67
C ASP A 82 -11.11 0.56 4.30
N ILE A 83 -10.00 0.41 3.58
CA ILE A 83 -8.85 -0.33 4.12
C ILE A 83 -8.19 0.42 5.28
N LYS A 84 -8.11 1.75 5.23
CA LYS A 84 -7.61 2.55 6.36
C LYS A 84 -8.45 2.35 7.62
N GLU A 85 -9.78 2.36 7.49
CA GLU A 85 -10.71 2.16 8.61
C GLU A 85 -10.54 0.77 9.21
N ARG A 86 -10.47 -0.29 8.38
CA ARG A 86 -10.20 -1.65 8.85
C ARG A 86 -8.86 -1.78 9.57
N ILE A 87 -7.83 -1.06 9.12
CA ILE A 87 -6.53 -1.00 9.81
C ILE A 87 -6.67 -0.32 11.17
N GLU A 88 -7.45 0.77 11.27
CA GLU A 88 -7.71 1.45 12.54
C GLU A 88 -8.50 0.60 13.51
N GLU A 89 -9.46 -0.19 13.02
CA GLU A 89 -10.21 -1.17 13.81
C GLU A 89 -9.33 -2.32 14.30
N PHE A 90 -8.31 -2.71 13.54
CA PHE A 90 -7.39 -3.78 13.93
C PHE A 90 -6.32 -3.32 14.94
N ARG A 91 -5.95 -2.03 14.95
CA ARG A 91 -4.90 -1.49 15.84
C ARG A 91 -5.02 -1.83 17.33
N PRO A 92 -6.21 -1.88 17.95
CA PRO A 92 -6.34 -2.22 19.38
C PRO A 92 -5.98 -3.67 19.71
N TYR A 93 -5.87 -4.55 18.71
CA TYR A 93 -5.55 -5.98 18.89
C TYR A 93 -4.05 -6.27 18.87
N ILE A 94 -3.21 -5.25 18.67
CA ILE A 94 -1.76 -5.35 18.48
C ILE A 94 -1.04 -4.68 19.64
#